data_AF-A0A2X2UME3-F1
#
_entry.id   AF-A0A2X2UME3-F1
#
_cell.length_a   1.000
_cell.length_b   1.000
_cell.length_c   1.000
_cell.angle_alpha   90.00
_cell.angle_beta   90.00
_cell.angle_gamma   90.00
#
_symmetry.space_group_name_H-M   'P 1'
#
loop_
_entity.id
_entity.type
_entity.pdbx_description
1 polymer ?
#
loop_
_entity_poly.entity_id
_entity_poly.type
_entity_poly.pdbx_seq_one_letter_code
_entity_poly.pdbx_strand_id
1 'polypeptide(L)'
;MVKKLLSVLLILSILSLCPLTVFAKDASNTVNWSTVEVYVYGSDNYDKYLGKVQNAGGQGAFGKEFTAPDGRAIHGLLLKFPRSALPRNGKWKCQISVQTSSKLNPDRFFARGYVERPNATSLWGQLSELSSDYIPPDFYTATYNVDTQALTSVYFYFPFAFPLYGKQKLNFSSVCNFTDYEAGHIVAPIAPPPTADEQNQSLVNSAQDTANNTAALVEKQDTIIDQIVDTTQTISNQLHSFWDQLAGEFTNMYNKMNEHHAEDLAANRNNTEDIIDSQESNTTTIINNQDENTEKVVNGYDNSGLTSSNDTLKDSLSKMEEKEGQAMEYARTAIDAFQYDDGFFSRFTSPIADVSYFMNGVYSALAGLNIPIGFSLTLTIAMLCIGYYRFKGGS
;
A
#
# COMPACT_ATOMS: atom_id res chain seq x y z
N MET A 1 32.58 -25.18 -21.40
CA MET A 1 32.90 -25.16 -19.95
C MET A 1 32.50 -26.46 -19.26
N VAL A 2 31.30 -26.99 -19.52
CA VAL A 2 30.76 -28.23 -18.91
C VAL A 2 31.60 -29.49 -19.16
N LYS A 3 32.20 -29.66 -20.35
CA LYS A 3 33.07 -30.82 -20.66
C LYS A 3 34.36 -30.87 -19.82
N LYS A 4 34.96 -29.73 -19.49
CA LYS A 4 36.17 -29.68 -18.63
C LYS A 4 35.82 -29.97 -17.17
N LEU A 5 34.65 -29.53 -16.70
CA LEU A 5 34.15 -29.83 -15.36
C LEU A 5 33.81 -31.32 -15.21
N LEU A 6 33.15 -31.91 -16.22
CA LEU A 6 32.83 -33.34 -16.23
C LEU A 6 34.08 -34.23 -16.28
N SER A 7 35.10 -33.88 -17.07
CA SER A 7 36.34 -34.67 -17.11
C SER A 7 37.14 -34.58 -15.80
N VAL A 8 37.12 -33.44 -15.11
CA VAL A 8 37.77 -33.32 -13.79
C VAL A 8 37.02 -34.11 -12.72
N LEU A 9 35.67 -34.09 -12.73
CA LEU A 9 34.86 -34.92 -11.84
C LEU A 9 34.98 -36.42 -12.14
N LEU A 10 35.05 -36.81 -13.42
CA LEU A 10 35.17 -38.21 -13.82
C LEU A 10 36.55 -38.79 -13.44
N ILE A 11 37.63 -38.01 -13.57
CA ILE A 11 38.97 -38.42 -13.14
C ILE A 11 39.07 -38.48 -11.60
N LEU A 12 38.43 -37.57 -10.86
CA LEU A 12 38.31 -37.68 -9.40
C LEU A 12 37.52 -38.93 -8.98
N SER A 13 36.49 -39.31 -9.74
CA SER A 13 35.67 -40.49 -9.44
C SER A 13 36.35 -41.83 -9.77
N ILE A 14 37.21 -41.88 -10.79
CA ILE A 14 37.90 -43.13 -11.17
C ILE A 14 39.05 -43.46 -10.20
N LEU A 15 39.67 -42.46 -9.57
CA LEU A 15 40.61 -42.70 -8.45
C LEU A 15 39.91 -43.05 -7.12
N SER A 16 38.60 -42.79 -7.00
CA SER A 16 37.78 -43.13 -5.82
C SER A 16 37.30 -44.60 -5.82
N LEU A 17 37.35 -45.28 -6.97
CA LEU A 17 36.75 -46.62 -7.15
C LEU A 17 37.67 -47.80 -6.77
N CYS A 18 38.94 -47.56 -6.44
CA CYS A 18 39.77 -48.51 -5.72
C CYS A 18 40.02 -47.94 -4.32
N PRO A 19 39.23 -48.31 -3.31
CA PRO A 19 39.43 -47.77 -2.00
C PRO A 19 40.74 -48.35 -1.46
N LEU A 20 41.73 -47.46 -1.34
CA LEU A 20 42.98 -47.63 -0.59
C LEU A 20 42.75 -48.05 0.88
N THR A 21 41.49 -48.18 1.31
CA THR A 21 41.06 -48.67 2.62
C THR A 21 41.35 -50.15 2.87
N VAL A 22 41.68 -50.95 1.85
CA VAL A 22 41.95 -52.39 2.04
C VAL A 22 43.31 -52.66 2.71
N PHE A 23 44.23 -51.69 2.75
CA PHE A 23 45.53 -51.84 3.42
C PHE A 23 45.65 -51.13 4.78
N ALA A 24 44.62 -50.39 5.21
CA ALA A 24 44.59 -49.75 6.52
C ALA A 24 43.98 -50.68 7.57
N LYS A 25 44.63 -51.82 7.84
CA LYS A 25 44.30 -52.65 9.00
C LYS A 25 45.20 -52.25 10.16
N ASP A 26 44.57 -51.68 11.18
CA ASP A 26 45.07 -51.41 12.54
C ASP A 26 46.28 -50.47 12.68
N ALA A 27 46.06 -49.15 12.58
CA ALA A 27 46.71 -48.15 13.44
C ALA A 27 46.02 -46.77 13.35
N SER A 28 45.67 -46.22 14.51
CA SER A 28 44.97 -44.95 14.71
C SER A 28 45.92 -43.74 14.68
N ASN A 29 46.54 -43.44 13.55
CA ASN A 29 47.36 -42.23 13.39
C ASN A 29 46.97 -41.46 12.14
N THR A 30 45.99 -40.56 12.29
CA THR A 30 45.51 -39.69 11.20
C THR A 30 46.53 -38.59 10.95
N VAL A 31 47.40 -38.78 9.97
CA VAL A 31 48.28 -37.71 9.47
C VAL A 31 47.43 -36.49 9.11
N ASN A 32 47.79 -35.32 9.63
CA ASN A 32 47.13 -34.08 9.23
C ASN A 32 47.63 -33.63 7.85
N TRP A 33 47.05 -34.20 6.81
CA TRP A 33 47.38 -33.95 5.40
C TRP A 33 47.32 -32.47 5.01
N SER A 34 46.47 -31.65 5.66
CA SER A 34 46.36 -30.22 5.37
C SER A 34 47.64 -29.42 5.67
N THR A 35 48.55 -29.99 6.46
CA THR A 35 49.85 -29.38 6.81
C THR A 35 51.00 -29.91 5.96
N VAL A 36 50.81 -31.00 5.22
CA VAL A 36 51.83 -31.60 4.37
C VAL A 36 52.06 -30.74 3.13
N GLU A 37 53.31 -30.40 2.87
CA GLU A 37 53.74 -29.54 1.77
C GLU A 37 54.29 -30.38 0.61
N VAL A 38 53.93 -30.01 -0.62
CA VAL A 38 54.36 -30.68 -1.85
C VAL A 38 55.36 -29.81 -2.57
N TYR A 39 56.50 -30.40 -2.89
CA TYR A 39 57.56 -29.81 -3.69
C TYR A 39 57.86 -30.70 -4.90
N VAL A 40 58.45 -30.11 -5.94
CA VAL A 40 59.18 -30.86 -6.97
C VAL A 40 60.64 -30.50 -6.88
N TYR A 41 61.50 -31.50 -7.02
CA TYR A 41 62.94 -31.31 -6.99
C TYR A 41 63.58 -31.71 -8.32
N GLY A 42 64.67 -31.05 -8.68
CA GLY A 42 65.34 -31.18 -9.97
C GLY A 42 66.83 -30.95 -9.90
N SER A 43 67.44 -30.74 -11.08
CA SER A 43 68.87 -30.42 -11.19
C SER A 43 69.21 -29.12 -10.45
N ASP A 44 70.48 -28.95 -10.09
CA ASP A 44 71.01 -27.68 -9.55
C ASP A 44 70.33 -27.18 -8.27
N ASN A 45 70.00 -28.10 -7.35
CA ASN A 45 69.27 -27.82 -6.10
C ASN A 45 67.93 -27.12 -6.34
N TYR A 46 67.29 -27.42 -7.47
CA TYR A 46 65.98 -26.89 -7.78
C TYR A 46 64.93 -27.54 -6.88
N ASP A 47 64.41 -26.80 -5.91
CA ASP A 47 63.23 -27.17 -5.13
C ASP A 47 62.13 -26.13 -5.34
N LYS A 48 60.99 -26.54 -5.91
CA LYS A 48 59.84 -25.66 -6.12
C LYS A 48 58.65 -26.12 -5.31
N TYR A 49 58.20 -25.24 -4.42
CA TYR A 49 56.95 -25.41 -3.69
C TYR A 49 55.75 -25.38 -4.65
N LEU A 50 54.90 -26.40 -4.58
CA LEU A 50 53.70 -26.51 -5.41
C LEU A 50 52.42 -26.23 -4.61
N GLY A 51 52.39 -26.50 -3.31
CA GLY A 51 51.21 -26.25 -2.46
C GLY A 51 51.10 -27.24 -1.30
N LYS A 52 49.96 -27.23 -0.63
CA LYS A 52 49.64 -28.20 0.44
C LYS A 52 48.73 -29.31 -0.07
N VAL A 53 48.82 -30.47 0.56
CA VAL A 53 47.96 -31.62 0.28
C VAL A 53 46.55 -31.37 0.84
N GLN A 54 45.53 -31.87 0.14
CA GLN A 54 44.14 -31.82 0.60
C GLN A 54 43.79 -33.11 1.34
N ASN A 55 43.08 -33.00 2.47
CA ASN A 55 42.61 -34.17 3.20
C ASN A 55 41.33 -34.73 2.54
N ALA A 56 41.38 -35.97 2.08
CA ALA A 56 40.30 -36.69 1.43
C ALA A 56 40.07 -38.03 2.16
N GLY A 57 39.28 -38.02 3.25
CA GLY A 57 38.87 -39.23 3.95
C GLY A 57 40.01 -40.02 4.61
N GLY A 58 41.02 -39.33 5.17
CA GLY A 58 42.20 -39.95 5.77
C GLY A 58 43.37 -40.16 4.80
N GLN A 59 43.18 -39.80 3.54
CA GLN A 59 44.20 -39.82 2.49
C GLN A 59 44.55 -38.39 2.08
N GLY A 60 45.79 -38.18 1.65
CA GLY A 60 46.25 -36.93 1.09
C GLY A 60 46.08 -36.91 -0.43
N ALA A 61 45.25 -36.01 -0.97
CA ALA A 61 45.09 -35.82 -2.40
C ALA A 61 45.76 -34.52 -2.87
N PHE A 62 46.47 -34.57 -4.00
CA PHE A 62 47.09 -33.39 -4.61
C PHE A 62 46.99 -33.43 -6.13
N GLY A 63 46.73 -32.27 -6.74
CA GLY A 63 46.66 -32.09 -8.18
C GLY A 63 47.01 -30.67 -8.60
N LYS A 64 48.08 -30.47 -9.37
CA LYS A 64 48.47 -29.15 -9.86
C LYS A 64 49.27 -29.20 -11.16
N GLU A 65 49.00 -28.25 -12.05
CA GLU A 65 49.86 -27.96 -13.21
C GLU A 65 50.99 -27.01 -12.80
N PHE A 66 52.20 -27.28 -13.27
CA PHE A 66 53.36 -26.43 -13.07
C PHE A 66 54.27 -26.44 -14.28
N THR A 67 55.02 -25.36 -14.48
CA THR A 67 56.05 -25.27 -15.53
C THR A 67 57.42 -25.34 -14.88
N ALA A 68 58.24 -26.28 -15.34
CA ALA A 68 59.67 -26.33 -15.05
C ALA A 68 60.38 -25.24 -15.88
N PRO A 69 61.34 -24.49 -15.30
CA PRO A 69 62.14 -23.51 -16.03
C PRO A 69 62.87 -24.15 -17.22
N ASP A 70 63.07 -23.38 -18.29
CA ASP A 70 63.72 -23.88 -19.50
C ASP A 70 65.11 -24.48 -19.19
N GLY A 71 65.33 -25.69 -19.69
CA GLY A 71 66.57 -26.45 -19.49
C GLY A 71 66.71 -27.20 -18.17
N ARG A 72 65.83 -27.00 -17.18
CA ARG A 72 65.90 -27.71 -15.89
C ARG A 72 65.09 -29.00 -15.88
N ALA A 73 65.77 -30.09 -15.53
CA ALA A 73 65.16 -31.41 -15.42
C ALA A 73 64.52 -31.58 -14.04
N ILE A 74 63.26 -32.02 -13.99
CA ILE A 74 62.58 -32.39 -12.75
C ILE A 74 62.84 -33.87 -12.47
N HIS A 75 63.44 -34.17 -11.32
CA HIS A 75 63.85 -35.52 -10.96
C HIS A 75 62.83 -36.27 -10.11
N GLY A 76 61.92 -35.57 -9.44
CA GLY A 76 60.90 -36.21 -8.60
C GLY A 76 59.99 -35.24 -7.90
N LEU A 77 59.08 -35.80 -7.10
CA LEU A 77 58.25 -35.06 -6.15
C LEU A 77 58.74 -35.32 -4.72
N LEU A 78 58.50 -34.36 -3.84
CA LEU A 78 58.91 -34.36 -2.45
C LEU A 78 57.72 -34.00 -1.57
N LEU A 79 57.47 -34.82 -0.55
CA LEU A 79 56.47 -34.54 0.48
C LEU A 79 57.17 -34.17 1.77
N LYS A 80 56.93 -32.95 2.26
CA LYS A 80 57.43 -32.47 3.54
C LYS A 80 56.33 -32.58 4.58
N PHE A 81 56.58 -33.43 5.57
CA PHE A 81 55.75 -33.64 6.74
C PHE A 81 56.30 -32.75 7.87
N PRO A 82 55.65 -31.62 8.20
CA PRO A 82 56.07 -30.81 9.34
C PRO A 82 55.77 -31.53 10.66
N ARG A 83 56.31 -31.02 11.77
CA ARG A 83 56.11 -31.60 13.12
C ARG A 83 54.63 -31.88 13.44
N SER A 84 53.71 -31.05 12.96
CA SER A 84 52.26 -31.19 13.14
C SER A 84 51.64 -32.39 12.42
N ALA A 85 52.31 -32.93 11.39
CA ALA A 85 51.88 -34.11 10.65
C ALA A 85 52.51 -35.42 11.18
N LEU A 86 53.49 -35.31 12.10
CA LEU A 86 54.19 -36.44 12.69
C LEU A 86 53.53 -36.85 14.01
N PRO A 87 53.60 -38.14 14.38
CA PRO A 87 53.09 -38.62 15.66
C PRO A 87 53.87 -38.05 16.85
N ARG A 88 53.41 -38.36 18.07
CA ARG A 88 54.08 -37.99 19.32
C ARG A 88 55.55 -38.46 19.33
N ASN A 89 56.38 -37.80 20.16
CA ASN A 89 57.80 -38.13 20.30
C ASN A 89 57.98 -39.62 20.56
N GLY A 90 58.75 -40.29 19.71
CA GLY A 90 59.02 -41.72 19.82
C GLY A 90 59.61 -42.30 18.54
N LYS A 91 59.84 -43.62 18.57
CA LYS A 91 60.31 -44.40 17.42
C LYS A 91 59.12 -45.05 16.73
N TRP A 92 59.03 -44.86 15.43
CA TRP A 92 57.88 -45.27 14.62
C TRP A 92 58.34 -45.99 13.36
N LYS A 93 57.57 -47.00 12.96
CA LYS A 93 57.62 -47.58 11.61
C LYS A 93 56.63 -46.82 10.73
N CYS A 94 57.16 -46.05 9.77
CA CYS A 94 56.39 -45.20 8.87
C CYS A 94 56.26 -45.86 7.50
N GLN A 95 55.06 -46.21 7.09
CA GLN A 95 54.78 -46.66 5.73
C GLN A 95 54.07 -45.56 4.96
N ILE A 96 54.68 -45.09 3.88
CA ILE A 96 54.09 -44.12 2.95
C ILE A 96 53.76 -44.80 1.63
N SER A 97 52.54 -44.59 1.17
CA SER A 97 52.02 -45.10 -0.09
C SER A 97 51.62 -43.92 -0.98
N VAL A 98 51.93 -43.99 -2.26
CA VAL A 98 51.60 -42.96 -3.26
C VAL A 98 51.04 -43.64 -4.51
N GLN A 99 49.84 -43.21 -4.91
CA GLN A 99 49.22 -43.59 -6.17
C GLN A 99 49.34 -42.43 -7.16
N THR A 100 50.04 -42.65 -8.28
CA THR A 100 50.25 -41.60 -9.29
C THR A 100 50.55 -42.16 -10.68
N SER A 101 50.01 -41.51 -11.71
CA SER A 101 50.29 -41.82 -13.12
C SER A 101 51.66 -41.31 -13.60
N SER A 102 52.41 -40.62 -12.76
CA SER A 102 53.68 -39.95 -13.13
C SER A 102 54.90 -40.89 -13.22
N LYS A 103 54.70 -42.22 -13.14
CA LYS A 103 55.74 -43.27 -13.21
C LYS A 103 56.94 -42.99 -12.29
N LEU A 104 56.86 -43.45 -11.06
CA LEU A 104 57.92 -43.31 -10.06
C LEU A 104 58.94 -44.46 -10.17
N ASN A 105 60.14 -44.23 -9.67
CA ASN A 105 61.18 -45.26 -9.54
C ASN A 105 61.31 -45.70 -8.06
N PRO A 106 60.67 -46.81 -7.66
CA PRO A 106 60.64 -47.27 -6.25
C PRO A 106 62.04 -47.55 -5.71
N ASP A 107 62.97 -48.09 -6.53
CA ASP A 107 64.34 -48.44 -6.14
C ASP A 107 65.20 -47.23 -5.72
N ARG A 108 64.69 -46.01 -5.93
CA ARG A 108 65.37 -44.75 -5.62
C ARG A 108 64.61 -43.93 -4.59
N PHE A 109 63.58 -44.47 -3.95
CA PHE A 109 62.89 -43.76 -2.88
C PHE A 109 63.88 -43.53 -1.73
N PHE A 110 63.74 -42.40 -1.05
CA PHE A 110 64.47 -42.17 0.18
C PHE A 110 63.73 -41.14 1.02
N ALA A 111 64.00 -41.14 2.32
CA ALA A 111 63.47 -40.14 3.22
C ALA A 111 64.58 -39.50 4.05
N ARG A 112 64.38 -38.24 4.44
CA ARG A 112 65.31 -37.50 5.30
C ARG A 112 64.58 -36.90 6.49
N GLY A 113 65.17 -37.05 7.68
CA GLY A 113 64.80 -36.31 8.86
C GLY A 113 65.52 -34.96 8.86
N TYR A 114 64.80 -33.92 9.26
CA TYR A 114 65.30 -32.56 9.38
C TYR A 114 65.13 -32.05 10.81
N VAL A 115 66.15 -31.35 11.29
CA VAL A 115 66.13 -30.63 12.56
C VAL A 115 66.53 -29.19 12.31
N GLU A 116 65.61 -28.26 12.53
CA GLU A 116 65.86 -26.82 12.47
C GLU A 116 66.15 -26.29 13.87
N ARG A 117 67.24 -25.53 14.01
CA ARG A 117 67.63 -24.88 15.26
C ARG A 117 67.44 -23.36 15.14
N PRO A 118 67.08 -22.65 16.22
CA PRO A 118 66.91 -21.20 16.21
C PRO A 118 68.13 -20.41 15.69
N ASN A 119 69.35 -20.94 15.87
CA ASN A 119 70.60 -20.22 15.58
C ASN A 119 71.52 -20.93 14.55
N ALA A 120 70.94 -21.31 13.40
CA ALA A 120 71.65 -21.49 12.12
C ALA A 120 72.53 -22.73 11.88
N THR A 121 72.24 -23.88 12.49
CA THR A 121 72.70 -25.16 11.92
C THR A 121 71.52 -26.09 11.77
N SER A 122 71.09 -26.28 10.52
CA SER A 122 70.10 -27.29 10.19
C SER A 122 70.77 -28.62 9.94
N LEU A 123 70.22 -29.68 10.52
CA LEU A 123 70.78 -31.03 10.41
C LEU A 123 69.86 -31.88 9.55
N TRP A 124 70.48 -32.60 8.62
CA TRP A 124 69.81 -33.54 7.74
C TRP A 124 70.36 -34.94 8.00
N GLY A 125 69.48 -35.92 8.14
CA GLY A 125 69.87 -37.33 8.23
C GLY A 125 69.00 -38.16 7.30
N GLN A 126 69.61 -39.04 6.51
CA GLN A 126 68.85 -40.02 5.74
C GLN A 126 68.23 -41.04 6.70
N LEU A 127 66.93 -41.28 6.54
CA LEU A 127 66.20 -42.27 7.32
C LEU A 127 66.49 -43.67 6.78
N SER A 128 66.49 -44.65 7.68
CA SER A 128 66.72 -46.05 7.31
C SER A 128 65.48 -46.60 6.61
N GLU A 129 65.59 -46.84 5.31
CA GLU A 129 64.58 -47.55 4.52
C GLU A 129 64.57 -49.03 4.90
N LEU A 130 63.38 -49.58 5.10
CA LEU A 130 63.15 -51.00 5.35
C LEU A 130 62.74 -51.74 4.07
N SER A 131 61.89 -51.10 3.27
CA SER A 131 61.43 -51.65 1.99
C SER A 131 60.83 -50.56 1.12
N SER A 132 60.84 -50.79 -0.18
CA SER A 132 60.04 -50.09 -1.17
C SER A 132 59.48 -51.10 -2.17
N ASP A 133 58.28 -50.85 -2.69
CA ASP A 133 57.58 -51.77 -3.60
C ASP A 133 56.71 -51.00 -4.60
N TYR A 134 56.44 -51.63 -5.74
CA TYR A 134 55.54 -51.16 -6.78
C TYR A 134 54.48 -52.21 -7.07
N ILE A 135 53.23 -51.86 -6.82
CA ILE A 135 52.05 -52.67 -7.07
C ILE A 135 51.34 -52.10 -8.32
N PRO A 136 51.32 -52.83 -9.45
CA PRO A 136 50.60 -52.40 -10.63
C PRO A 136 49.08 -52.33 -10.41
N PRO A 137 48.36 -51.35 -11.00
CA PRO A 137 48.88 -50.20 -11.73
C PRO A 137 49.15 -49.00 -10.80
N ASP A 138 50.32 -48.36 -10.97
CA ASP A 138 50.64 -47.01 -10.46
C ASP A 138 50.56 -46.80 -8.93
N PHE A 139 50.70 -47.87 -8.12
CA PHE A 139 50.73 -47.79 -6.67
C PHE A 139 52.13 -48.10 -6.13
N TYR A 140 52.71 -47.17 -5.38
CA TYR A 140 54.09 -47.27 -4.88
C TYR A 140 54.09 -47.16 -3.36
N THR A 141 54.89 -47.98 -2.68
CA THR A 141 55.00 -47.96 -1.22
C THR A 141 56.46 -47.89 -0.79
N ALA A 142 56.73 -47.24 0.33
CA ALA A 142 58.01 -47.34 1.04
C ALA A 142 57.83 -47.27 2.55
N THR A 143 58.68 -47.99 3.26
CA THR A 143 58.66 -48.10 4.71
C THR A 143 59.98 -47.64 5.29
N TYR A 144 59.93 -46.77 6.30
CA TYR A 144 61.10 -46.19 6.96
C TYR A 144 60.99 -46.32 8.47
N ASN A 145 62.13 -46.47 9.13
CA ASN A 145 62.23 -46.24 10.57
C ASN A 145 62.44 -44.74 10.84
N VAL A 146 61.60 -44.17 11.70
CA VAL A 146 61.59 -42.73 12.01
C VAL A 146 61.64 -42.53 13.52
N ASP A 147 62.60 -41.75 13.99
CA ASP A 147 62.62 -41.25 15.36
C ASP A 147 62.16 -39.79 15.37
N THR A 148 60.97 -39.53 15.89
CA THR A 148 60.35 -38.20 15.87
C THR A 148 60.76 -37.32 17.05
N GLN A 149 61.62 -37.81 17.96
CA GLN A 149 61.94 -37.10 19.21
C GLN A 149 62.60 -35.73 18.98
N ALA A 150 63.46 -35.61 17.97
CA ALA A 150 64.21 -34.39 17.67
C ALA A 150 63.85 -33.76 16.32
N LEU A 151 62.98 -34.39 15.51
CA LEU A 151 62.71 -33.96 14.14
C LEU A 151 61.70 -32.81 14.09
N THR A 152 62.04 -31.75 13.35
CA THR A 152 61.11 -30.65 13.01
C THR A 152 60.29 -31.00 11.78
N SER A 153 60.84 -31.79 10.85
CA SER A 153 60.12 -32.32 9.70
C SER A 153 60.74 -33.60 9.15
N VAL A 154 59.96 -34.34 8.38
CA VAL A 154 60.40 -35.49 7.57
C VAL A 154 60.10 -35.22 6.10
N TYR A 155 61.05 -35.54 5.24
CA TYR A 155 60.98 -35.33 3.81
C TYR A 155 61.00 -36.67 3.10
N PHE A 156 59.94 -37.00 2.36
CA PHE A 156 59.86 -38.21 1.54
C PHE A 156 60.07 -37.85 0.07
N TYR A 157 61.11 -38.43 -0.53
CA TYR A 157 61.49 -38.18 -1.92
C TYR A 157 61.04 -39.34 -2.80
N PHE A 158 60.34 -38.99 -3.88
CA PHE A 158 59.80 -39.93 -4.85
C PHE A 158 60.32 -39.55 -6.25
N PRO A 159 61.46 -40.11 -6.67
CA PRO A 159 62.02 -39.84 -7.99
C PRO A 159 61.13 -40.39 -9.11
N PHE A 160 61.06 -39.64 -10.21
CA PHE A 160 60.47 -40.13 -11.46
C PHE A 160 61.40 -41.12 -12.15
N ALA A 161 60.82 -42.07 -12.89
CA ALA A 161 61.58 -43.01 -13.72
C ALA A 161 62.43 -42.29 -14.78
N PHE A 162 61.92 -41.17 -15.31
CA PHE A 162 62.61 -40.31 -16.27
C PHE A 162 62.45 -38.85 -15.87
N PRO A 163 63.47 -38.00 -16.07
CA PRO A 163 63.34 -36.57 -15.79
C PRO A 163 62.27 -35.91 -16.67
N LEU A 164 61.51 -34.99 -16.08
CA LEU A 164 60.44 -34.25 -16.75
C LEU A 164 60.87 -32.82 -17.10
N TYR A 165 60.36 -32.28 -18.21
CA TYR A 165 60.72 -30.95 -18.72
C TYR A 165 59.50 -30.12 -19.13
N GLY A 166 59.60 -28.80 -19.09
CA GLY A 166 58.54 -27.89 -19.55
C GLY A 166 57.27 -27.96 -18.69
N LYS A 167 56.10 -27.85 -19.33
CA LYS A 167 54.81 -27.84 -18.62
C LYS A 167 54.40 -29.26 -18.22
N GLN A 168 54.21 -29.48 -16.93
CA GLN A 168 53.90 -30.75 -16.30
C GLN A 168 52.61 -30.68 -15.48
N LYS A 169 51.96 -31.83 -15.28
CA LYS A 169 50.82 -31.98 -14.38
C LYS A 169 51.12 -33.07 -13.37
N LEU A 170 51.13 -32.73 -12.09
CA LEU A 170 51.31 -33.67 -11.00
C LEU A 170 49.96 -33.95 -10.37
N ASN A 171 49.55 -35.23 -10.32
CA ASN A 171 48.41 -35.67 -9.53
C ASN A 171 48.78 -36.94 -8.78
N PHE A 172 48.49 -36.99 -7.48
CA PHE A 172 48.67 -38.18 -6.68
C PHE A 172 47.68 -38.23 -5.52
N SER A 173 47.46 -39.45 -5.03
CA SER A 173 46.85 -39.70 -3.72
C SER A 173 47.86 -40.43 -2.85
N SER A 174 47.94 -40.09 -1.56
CA SER A 174 48.92 -40.68 -0.64
C SER A 174 48.27 -41.08 0.68
N VAL A 175 48.75 -42.18 1.24
CA VAL A 175 48.41 -42.65 2.58
C VAL A 175 49.71 -42.84 3.34
N CYS A 176 49.75 -42.46 4.61
CA CYS A 176 50.92 -42.58 5.46
C CYS A 176 50.45 -43.10 6.81
N ASN A 177 51.03 -44.21 7.25
CA ASN A 177 50.69 -44.85 8.51
C ASN A 177 51.93 -44.95 9.40
N PHE A 178 51.75 -44.55 10.66
CA PHE A 178 52.76 -44.66 11.70
C PHE A 178 52.33 -45.76 12.68
N THR A 179 53.09 -46.86 12.66
CA THR A 179 52.89 -48.04 13.50
C THR A 179 54.02 -48.17 14.51
N ASP A 180 53.79 -48.99 15.54
CA ASP A 180 54.81 -49.28 16.54
C ASP A 180 56.07 -49.86 15.89
N TYR A 181 57.22 -49.45 16.43
CA TYR A 181 58.52 -49.86 15.94
C TYR A 181 58.87 -51.28 16.43
N GLU A 182 59.17 -52.19 15.49
CA GLU A 182 59.36 -53.63 15.77
C GLU A 182 60.84 -54.07 15.84
N ALA A 183 61.80 -53.12 15.80
CA ALA A 183 63.28 -53.26 15.77
C ALA A 183 63.95 -53.11 14.38
N GLY A 184 65.16 -52.53 14.36
CA GLY A 184 65.96 -52.24 13.16
C GLY A 184 66.94 -51.06 13.36
N HIS A 185 67.91 -50.84 12.47
CA HIS A 185 68.82 -49.68 12.61
C HIS A 185 68.02 -48.36 12.45
N ILE A 186 68.24 -47.41 13.36
CA ILE A 186 67.76 -46.03 13.24
C ILE A 186 69.00 -45.15 13.11
N VAL A 187 69.16 -44.49 11.96
CA VAL A 187 70.11 -43.39 11.84
C VAL A 187 69.47 -42.17 12.51
N ALA A 188 69.77 -41.95 13.79
CA ALA A 188 69.49 -40.67 14.42
C ALA A 188 70.53 -39.65 13.91
N PRO A 189 70.15 -38.40 13.59
CA PRO A 189 71.12 -37.32 13.56
C PRO A 189 71.62 -37.11 15.01
N ILE A 190 72.73 -37.76 15.39
CA ILE A 190 73.26 -37.66 16.76
C ILE A 190 74.03 -36.35 16.88
N ALA A 191 73.48 -35.41 17.64
CA ALA A 191 74.24 -34.30 18.21
C ALA A 191 74.36 -34.49 19.73
N PRO A 192 75.50 -34.14 20.36
CA PRO A 192 75.62 -34.16 21.81
C PRO A 192 74.61 -33.22 22.47
N PRO A 193 74.20 -33.50 23.73
CA PRO A 193 73.28 -32.65 24.46
C PRO A 193 73.84 -31.22 24.57
N PRO A 194 72.97 -30.20 24.56
CA PRO A 194 73.41 -28.81 24.64
C PRO A 194 74.20 -28.57 25.93
N THR A 195 75.25 -27.75 25.85
CA THR A 195 76.08 -27.40 27.00
C THR A 195 75.29 -26.52 27.98
N ALA A 196 75.73 -26.45 29.25
CA ALA A 196 75.09 -25.61 30.26
C ALA A 196 75.05 -24.13 29.84
N ASP A 197 76.05 -23.66 29.08
CA ASP A 197 76.10 -22.31 28.53
C ASP A 197 75.03 -22.10 27.45
N GLU A 198 74.80 -23.08 26.57
CA GLU A 198 73.73 -23.03 25.56
C GLU A 198 72.34 -23.02 26.21
N GLN A 199 72.15 -23.78 27.29
CA GLN A 199 70.91 -23.75 28.06
C GLN A 199 70.68 -22.40 28.75
N ASN A 200 71.71 -21.84 29.37
CA ASN A 200 71.63 -20.53 30.02
C ASN A 200 71.37 -19.40 29.01
N GLN A 201 72.03 -19.43 27.85
CA GLN A 201 71.78 -18.48 26.76
C GLN A 201 70.34 -18.58 26.25
N SER A 202 69.81 -19.81 26.09
CA SER A 202 68.42 -20.03 25.68
C SER A 202 67.41 -19.48 26.69
N LEU A 203 67.69 -19.62 28.00
CA LEU A 203 66.84 -19.06 29.06
C LEU A 203 66.87 -17.53 29.05
N VAL A 204 68.04 -16.93 28.89
CA VAL A 204 68.20 -15.46 28.80
C VAL A 204 67.47 -14.91 27.57
N ASN A 205 67.62 -15.55 26.41
CA ASN A 205 66.92 -15.14 25.18
C ASN A 205 65.40 -15.28 25.35
N SER A 206 64.93 -16.37 25.97
CA SER A 206 63.48 -16.56 26.21
C SER A 206 62.92 -15.50 27.17
N ALA A 207 63.68 -15.11 28.19
CA ALA A 207 63.29 -14.03 29.10
C ALA A 207 63.26 -12.67 28.37
N GLN A 208 64.24 -12.40 27.51
CA GLN A 208 64.28 -11.18 26.70
C GLN A 208 63.13 -11.13 25.69
N ASP A 209 62.84 -12.23 24.99
CA ASP A 209 61.72 -12.33 24.05
C ASP A 209 60.39 -12.15 24.77
N THR A 210 60.23 -12.72 25.97
CA THR A 210 59.06 -12.51 26.80
C THR A 210 58.91 -11.05 27.19
N ALA A 211 59.99 -10.39 27.61
CA ALA A 211 59.98 -8.96 27.95
C ALA A 211 59.62 -8.10 26.72
N ASN A 212 60.24 -8.35 25.57
CA ASN A 212 59.97 -7.65 24.32
C ASN A 212 58.52 -7.84 23.86
N ASN A 213 58.00 -9.07 23.91
CA ASN A 213 56.61 -9.37 23.55
C ASN A 213 55.62 -8.71 24.53
N THR A 214 55.96 -8.67 25.82
CA THR A 214 55.13 -7.99 26.84
C THR A 214 55.11 -6.48 26.61
N ALA A 215 56.25 -5.87 26.31
CA ALA A 215 56.33 -4.45 25.98
C ALA A 215 55.51 -4.11 24.72
N ALA A 216 55.63 -4.92 23.65
CA ALA A 216 54.84 -4.75 22.44
C ALA A 216 53.33 -4.97 22.67
N LEU A 217 52.95 -5.83 23.61
CA LEU A 217 51.55 -6.01 24.00
C LEU A 217 51.00 -4.77 24.72
N VAL A 218 51.79 -4.18 25.63
CA VAL A 218 51.43 -2.93 26.33
C VAL A 218 51.27 -1.79 25.32
N GLU A 219 52.19 -1.61 24.38
CA GLU A 219 52.10 -0.57 23.35
C GLU A 219 50.85 -0.74 22.47
N LYS A 220 50.52 -1.97 22.09
CA LYS A 220 49.27 -2.28 21.36
C LYS A 220 48.04 -1.97 22.20
N GLN A 221 48.08 -2.23 23.51
CA GLN A 221 46.98 -1.93 24.42
C GLN A 221 46.75 -0.42 24.53
N ASP A 222 47.81 0.38 24.66
CA ASP A 222 47.71 1.85 24.69
C ASP A 222 47.10 2.38 23.37
N THR A 223 47.54 1.84 22.22
CA THR A 223 46.96 2.18 20.91
C THR A 223 45.46 1.87 20.83
N ILE A 224 45.03 0.72 21.36
CA ILE A 224 43.60 0.34 21.38
C ILE A 224 42.81 1.28 22.28
N ILE A 225 43.36 1.68 23.44
CA ILE A 225 42.72 2.61 24.36
C ILE A 225 42.51 3.97 23.67
N ASP A 226 43.53 4.50 22.98
CA ASP A 226 43.43 5.75 22.24
C ASP A 226 42.35 5.69 21.15
N GLN A 227 42.30 4.58 20.39
CA GLN A 227 41.26 4.36 19.38
C GLN A 227 39.85 4.32 19.99
N ILE A 228 39.68 3.70 21.17
CA ILE A 228 38.41 3.66 21.88
C ILE A 228 38.00 5.07 22.32
N VAL A 229 38.94 5.86 22.85
CA VAL A 229 38.67 7.26 23.26
C VAL A 229 38.25 8.10 22.06
N ASP A 230 38.99 8.04 20.95
CA ASP A 230 38.69 8.79 19.72
C ASP A 230 37.33 8.39 19.11
N THR A 231 37.05 7.09 19.08
CA THR A 231 35.75 6.57 18.63
C THR A 231 34.61 7.06 19.52
N THR A 232 34.80 7.03 20.84
CA THR A 232 33.81 7.50 21.82
C THR A 232 33.54 9.00 21.65
N GLN A 233 34.60 9.80 21.46
CA GLN A 233 34.47 11.23 21.22
C GLN A 233 33.75 11.51 19.90
N THR A 234 34.08 10.77 18.84
CA THR A 234 33.42 10.88 17.53
C THR A 234 31.94 10.57 17.62
N ILE A 235 31.56 9.46 18.28
CA ILE A 235 30.16 9.08 18.51
C ILE A 235 29.45 10.16 19.34
N SER A 236 30.09 10.66 20.40
CA SER A 236 29.52 11.73 21.24
C SER A 236 29.23 12.99 20.43
N ASN A 237 30.16 13.41 19.57
CA ASN A 237 29.96 14.58 18.70
C ASN A 237 28.83 14.34 17.69
N GLN A 238 28.75 13.14 17.10
CA GLN A 238 27.65 12.78 16.19
C GLN A 238 26.29 12.79 16.88
N LEU A 239 26.20 12.28 18.10
CA LEU A 239 24.96 12.32 18.90
C LEU A 239 24.56 13.75 19.24
N HIS A 240 25.51 14.62 19.58
CA HIS A 240 25.23 16.03 19.83
C HIS A 240 24.67 16.72 18.58
N SER A 241 25.33 16.54 17.43
CA SER A 241 24.84 17.08 16.14
C SER A 241 23.47 16.55 15.75
N PHE A 242 23.18 15.28 16.04
CA PHE A 242 21.86 14.70 15.81
C PHE A 242 20.78 15.39 16.66
N TRP A 243 21.04 15.60 17.95
CA TRP A 243 20.10 16.29 18.83
C TRP A 243 19.87 17.75 18.43
N ASP A 244 20.91 18.46 17.98
CA ASP A 244 20.79 19.83 17.50
C ASP A 244 19.91 19.91 16.24
N GLN A 245 20.11 18.98 15.28
CA GLN A 245 19.27 18.88 14.09
C GLN A 245 17.82 18.59 14.47
N LEU A 246 17.59 17.63 15.38
CA LEU A 246 16.26 17.25 15.82
C LEU A 246 15.54 18.42 16.51
N ALA A 247 16.24 19.19 17.35
CA ALA A 247 15.71 20.40 17.98
C ALA A 247 15.35 21.47 16.95
N GLY A 248 16.18 21.63 15.91
CA GLY A 248 15.90 22.51 14.77
C GLY A 248 14.63 22.10 14.02
N GLU A 249 14.46 20.82 13.72
CA GLU A 249 13.26 20.30 13.06
C GLU A 249 12.00 20.49 13.90
N PHE A 250 12.05 20.22 15.21
CA PHE A 250 10.91 20.49 16.10
C PHE A 250 10.54 21.98 16.13
N THR A 251 11.54 22.87 16.15
CA THR A 251 11.33 24.32 16.13
C THR A 251 10.69 24.76 14.80
N ASN A 252 11.21 24.26 13.68
CA ASN A 252 10.65 24.54 12.34
C ASN A 252 9.21 24.04 12.21
N MET A 253 8.93 22.82 12.67
CA MET A 253 7.60 22.24 12.64
C MET A 253 6.62 23.05 13.49
N TYR A 254 7.02 23.45 14.69
CA TYR A 254 6.21 24.30 15.58
C TYR A 254 5.89 25.66 14.94
N ASN A 255 6.89 26.30 14.33
CA ASN A 255 6.69 27.58 13.64
C ASN A 255 5.72 27.44 12.46
N LYS A 256 5.91 26.43 11.60
CA LYS A 256 5.01 26.16 10.47
C LYS A 256 3.58 25.84 10.92
N MET A 257 3.42 25.09 12.00
CA MET A 257 2.10 24.77 12.54
C MET A 257 1.38 26.03 13.02
N ASN A 258 2.09 26.93 13.70
CA ASN A 258 1.51 28.21 14.15
C ASN A 258 1.16 29.13 12.99
N GLU A 259 2.00 29.19 11.96
CA GLU A 259 1.74 29.96 10.73
C GLU A 259 0.48 29.44 10.02
N HIS A 260 0.40 28.14 9.77
CA HIS A 260 -0.78 27.52 9.16
C HIS A 260 -2.05 27.72 10.01
N HIS A 261 -1.94 27.62 11.34
CA HIS A 261 -3.08 27.87 12.22
C HIS A 261 -3.57 29.32 12.13
N ALA A 262 -2.65 30.28 12.03
CA ALA A 262 -3.01 31.69 11.85
C ALA A 262 -3.66 31.94 10.48
N GLU A 263 -3.14 31.32 9.42
CA GLU A 263 -3.71 31.37 8.07
C GLU A 263 -5.13 30.77 8.03
N ASP A 264 -5.33 29.59 8.62
CA ASP A 264 -6.64 28.94 8.71
C ASP A 264 -7.66 29.82 9.47
N LEU A 265 -7.22 30.44 10.58
CA LEU A 265 -8.08 31.30 11.37
C LEU A 265 -8.48 32.56 10.59
N ALA A 266 -7.54 33.15 9.83
CA ALA A 266 -7.80 34.29 8.96
C ALA A 266 -8.74 33.92 7.81
N ALA A 267 -8.51 32.79 7.14
CA ALA A 267 -9.38 32.29 6.09
C ALA A 267 -10.81 32.01 6.59
N ASN A 268 -10.94 31.41 7.77
CA ASN A 268 -12.24 31.14 8.37
C ASN A 268 -12.99 32.43 8.75
N ARG A 269 -12.27 33.46 9.22
CA ARG A 269 -12.85 34.80 9.45
C ARG A 269 -13.36 35.41 8.15
N ASN A 270 -12.54 35.43 7.10
CA ASN A 270 -12.93 35.97 5.80
C ASN A 270 -14.16 35.22 5.23
N ASN A 271 -14.16 33.88 5.29
CA ASN A 271 -15.32 33.10 4.85
C ASN A 271 -16.59 33.40 5.66
N THR A 272 -16.44 33.65 6.97
CA THR A 272 -17.56 34.02 7.84
C THR A 272 -18.08 35.41 7.49
N GLU A 273 -17.20 36.38 7.23
CA GLU A 273 -17.55 37.72 6.76
C GLU A 273 -18.28 37.65 5.41
N ASP A 274 -17.79 36.89 4.43
CA ASP A 274 -18.45 36.69 3.14
C ASP A 274 -19.87 36.11 3.29
N ILE A 275 -20.05 35.15 4.21
CA ILE A 275 -21.37 34.59 4.53
C ILE A 275 -22.28 35.65 5.15
N ILE A 276 -21.77 36.44 6.10
CA ILE A 276 -22.53 37.52 6.76
C ILE A 276 -22.97 38.55 5.71
N ASP A 277 -22.05 39.03 4.88
CA ASP A 277 -22.33 40.01 3.82
C ASP A 277 -23.39 39.48 2.83
N SER A 278 -23.29 38.21 2.45
CA SER A 278 -24.29 37.55 1.60
C SER A 278 -25.65 37.46 2.28
N GLN A 279 -25.70 37.12 3.58
CA GLN A 279 -26.94 37.05 4.34
C GLN A 279 -27.56 38.44 4.54
N GLU A 280 -26.76 39.47 4.80
CA GLU A 280 -27.21 40.86 4.92
C GLU A 280 -27.81 41.36 3.60
N SER A 281 -27.15 41.09 2.47
CA SER A 281 -27.67 41.41 1.13
C SER A 281 -29.00 40.72 0.83
N ASN A 282 -29.08 39.41 1.11
CA ASN A 282 -30.31 38.63 0.94
C ASN A 282 -31.44 39.17 1.83
N THR A 283 -31.14 39.45 3.10
CA THR A 283 -32.11 39.98 4.07
C THR A 283 -32.63 41.34 3.61
N THR A 284 -31.75 42.23 3.15
CA THR A 284 -32.12 43.54 2.60
C THR A 284 -33.05 43.40 1.39
N THR A 285 -32.77 42.44 0.50
CA THR A 285 -33.63 42.17 -0.66
C THR A 285 -35.01 41.65 -0.23
N ILE A 286 -35.05 40.77 0.78
CA ILE A 286 -36.33 40.27 1.35
C ILE A 286 -37.13 41.42 1.96
N ILE A 287 -36.49 42.29 2.75
CA ILE A 287 -37.12 43.46 3.37
C ILE A 287 -37.71 44.37 2.29
N ASN A 288 -36.91 44.76 1.29
CA ASN A 288 -37.38 45.62 0.20
C ASN A 288 -38.59 45.01 -0.53
N ASN A 289 -38.55 43.70 -0.83
CA ASN A 289 -39.66 43.00 -1.45
C ASN A 289 -40.91 42.96 -0.54
N GLN A 290 -40.74 42.78 0.76
CA GLN A 290 -41.84 42.80 1.73
C GLN A 290 -42.45 44.19 1.86
N ASP A 291 -41.64 45.24 1.87
CA ASP A 291 -42.09 46.63 1.90
C ASP A 291 -42.89 46.97 0.64
N GLU A 292 -42.38 46.61 -0.55
CA GLU A 292 -43.12 46.78 -1.81
C GLU A 292 -44.46 46.03 -1.83
N ASN A 293 -44.49 44.80 -1.32
CA ASN A 293 -45.71 44.01 -1.24
C ASN A 293 -46.70 44.61 -0.23
N THR A 294 -46.21 45.08 0.93
CA THR A 294 -47.04 45.75 1.94
C THR A 294 -47.63 47.03 1.39
N GLU A 295 -46.84 47.84 0.69
CA GLU A 295 -47.30 49.07 0.02
C GLU A 295 -48.39 48.77 -1.00
N LYS A 296 -48.22 47.73 -1.84
CA LYS A 296 -49.26 47.27 -2.78
C LYS A 296 -50.54 46.82 -2.09
N VAL A 297 -50.45 46.13 -0.95
CA VAL A 297 -51.62 45.66 -0.20
C VAL A 297 -52.35 46.81 0.50
N VAL A 298 -51.61 47.71 1.14
CA VAL A 298 -52.17 48.80 1.95
C VAL A 298 -52.69 49.93 1.06
N ASN A 299 -51.89 50.36 0.09
CA ASN A 299 -52.16 51.56 -0.73
C ASN A 299 -52.46 51.25 -2.19
N GLY A 300 -52.19 50.03 -2.67
CA GLY A 300 -52.41 49.66 -4.08
C GLY A 300 -53.85 49.35 -4.45
N TYR A 301 -54.80 49.37 -3.50
CA TYR A 301 -56.22 49.22 -3.81
C TYR A 301 -56.79 50.53 -4.40
N ASP A 302 -56.88 50.58 -5.73
CA ASP A 302 -57.51 51.69 -6.44
C ASP A 302 -59.04 51.59 -6.38
N ASN A 303 -59.65 52.38 -5.50
CA ASN A 303 -61.12 52.48 -5.38
C ASN A 303 -61.73 53.55 -6.29
N SER A 304 -60.95 54.20 -7.15
CA SER A 304 -61.43 55.28 -8.02
C SER A 304 -62.54 54.81 -8.97
N GLY A 305 -62.42 53.59 -9.51
CA GLY A 305 -63.45 52.99 -10.36
C GLY A 305 -64.76 52.70 -9.62
N LEU A 306 -64.69 52.25 -8.36
CA LEU A 306 -65.85 52.05 -7.50
C LEU A 306 -66.50 53.37 -7.10
N THR A 307 -65.69 54.38 -6.76
CA THR A 307 -66.14 55.73 -6.42
C THR A 307 -66.86 56.35 -7.62
N SER A 308 -66.25 56.29 -8.80
CA SER A 308 -66.82 56.76 -10.07
C SER A 308 -68.14 56.03 -10.42
N SER A 309 -68.18 54.71 -10.23
CA SER A 309 -69.41 53.92 -10.42
C SER A 309 -70.50 54.31 -9.43
N ASN A 310 -70.15 54.55 -8.17
CA ASN A 310 -71.07 54.98 -7.12
C ASN A 310 -71.63 56.39 -7.39
N ASP A 311 -70.79 57.32 -7.86
CA ASP A 311 -71.21 58.66 -8.27
C ASP A 311 -72.15 58.61 -9.47
N THR A 312 -71.83 57.77 -10.47
CA THR A 312 -72.69 57.54 -11.64
C THR A 312 -74.05 56.95 -11.25
N LEU A 313 -74.06 55.97 -10.32
CA LEU A 313 -75.29 55.39 -9.79
C LEU A 313 -76.11 56.42 -9.04
N LYS A 314 -75.48 57.24 -8.19
CA LYS A 314 -76.13 58.31 -7.43
C LYS A 314 -76.78 59.33 -8.35
N ASP A 315 -76.08 59.78 -9.39
CA ASP A 315 -76.64 60.69 -10.40
C ASP A 315 -77.82 60.05 -11.15
N SER A 316 -77.71 58.77 -11.50
CA SER A 316 -78.78 58.03 -12.17
C SER A 316 -80.03 57.87 -11.28
N LEU A 317 -79.85 57.60 -9.99
CA LEU A 317 -80.94 57.54 -9.00
C LEU A 317 -81.62 58.89 -8.85
N SER A 318 -80.85 59.97 -8.66
CA SER A 318 -81.40 61.34 -8.57
C SER A 318 -82.24 61.71 -9.79
N LYS A 319 -81.77 61.37 -11.00
CA LYS A 319 -82.52 61.60 -12.25
C LYS A 319 -83.80 60.76 -12.33
N MET A 320 -83.79 59.53 -11.80
CA MET A 320 -84.99 58.70 -11.74
C MET A 320 -86.00 59.25 -10.74
N GLU A 321 -85.56 59.69 -9.55
CA GLU A 321 -86.41 60.36 -8.56
C GLU A 321 -87.06 61.63 -9.14
N GLU A 322 -86.30 62.43 -9.89
CA GLU A 322 -86.83 63.60 -10.58
C GLU A 322 -87.89 63.22 -11.62
N LYS A 323 -87.63 62.18 -12.44
CA LYS A 323 -88.60 61.67 -13.42
C LYS A 323 -89.84 61.08 -12.77
N GLU A 324 -89.71 60.36 -11.66
CA GLU A 324 -90.86 59.89 -10.88
C GLU A 324 -91.68 61.06 -10.34
N GLY A 325 -91.01 62.09 -9.82
CA GLY A 325 -91.66 63.34 -9.41
C GLY A 325 -92.46 63.98 -10.54
N GLN A 326 -91.86 64.13 -11.72
CA GLN A 326 -92.54 64.65 -12.92
C GLN A 326 -93.72 63.77 -13.35
N ALA A 327 -93.57 62.44 -13.33
CA ALA A 327 -94.64 61.51 -13.69
C ALA A 327 -95.82 61.58 -12.70
N MET A 328 -95.52 61.69 -11.40
CA MET A 328 -96.53 61.87 -10.35
C MET A 328 -97.24 63.22 -10.46
N GLU A 329 -96.50 64.29 -10.76
CA GLU A 329 -97.08 65.63 -10.96
C GLU A 329 -97.96 65.68 -12.22
N TYR A 330 -97.52 65.03 -13.31
CA TYR A 330 -98.33 64.86 -14.51
C TYR A 330 -99.62 64.09 -14.22
N ALA A 331 -99.53 62.95 -13.52
CA ALA A 331 -100.69 62.16 -13.13
C ALA A 331 -101.66 62.96 -12.25
N ARG A 332 -101.13 63.71 -11.28
CA ARG A 332 -101.93 64.61 -10.43
C ARG A 332 -102.63 65.70 -11.25
N THR A 333 -101.91 66.34 -12.17
CA THR A 333 -102.46 67.39 -13.04
C THR A 333 -103.58 66.83 -13.93
N ALA A 334 -103.39 65.65 -14.51
CA ALA A 334 -104.41 64.99 -15.33
C ALA A 334 -105.67 64.64 -14.53
N ILE A 335 -105.52 64.23 -13.26
CA ILE A 335 -106.64 63.98 -12.34
C ILE A 335 -107.33 65.29 -11.97
N ASP A 336 -106.58 66.34 -11.60
CA ASP A 336 -107.13 67.64 -11.20
C ASP A 336 -107.83 68.35 -12.39
N ALA A 337 -107.33 68.16 -13.61
CA ALA A 337 -107.94 68.68 -14.84
C ALA A 337 -109.10 67.83 -15.36
N PHE A 338 -109.43 66.70 -14.72
CA PHE A 338 -110.55 65.86 -15.13
C PHE A 338 -111.87 66.58 -14.83
N GLN A 339 -112.52 67.05 -15.88
CA GLN A 339 -113.90 67.56 -15.83
C GLN A 339 -114.76 66.76 -16.80
N TYR A 340 -116.00 66.47 -16.38
CA TYR A 340 -116.99 65.92 -17.29
C TYR A 340 -117.33 66.96 -18.35
N ASP A 341 -117.37 66.55 -19.62
CA ASP A 341 -117.73 67.41 -20.76
C ASP A 341 -119.02 68.19 -20.47
N ASP A 342 -119.02 69.49 -20.80
CA ASP A 342 -120.15 70.40 -20.64
C ASP A 342 -121.30 69.96 -21.57
N GLY A 343 -122.11 69.04 -21.06
CA GLY A 343 -123.19 68.39 -21.79
C GLY A 343 -123.25 66.87 -21.62
N PHE A 344 -122.29 66.25 -20.90
CA PHE A 344 -122.36 64.83 -20.57
C PHE A 344 -123.67 64.47 -19.87
N PHE A 345 -124.07 65.25 -18.86
CA PHE A 345 -125.34 65.05 -18.16
C PHE A 345 -126.56 65.50 -18.97
N SER A 346 -126.43 66.51 -19.85
CA SER A 346 -127.57 67.03 -20.64
C SER A 346 -128.06 66.03 -21.70
N ARG A 347 -127.17 65.17 -22.21
CA ARG A 347 -127.52 64.07 -23.14
C ARG A 347 -128.45 63.03 -22.53
N PHE A 348 -128.42 62.84 -21.21
CA PHE A 348 -129.29 61.91 -20.50
C PHE A 348 -130.59 62.55 -20.01
N THR A 349 -130.56 63.85 -19.66
CA THR A 349 -131.75 64.53 -19.12
C THR A 349 -132.75 64.94 -20.21
N SER A 350 -132.28 65.28 -21.43
CA SER A 350 -133.17 65.70 -22.53
C SER A 350 -134.19 64.62 -22.96
N PRO A 351 -133.79 63.35 -23.22
CA PRO A 351 -134.74 62.31 -23.63
C PRO A 351 -135.74 61.94 -22.52
N ILE A 352 -135.32 62.02 -21.25
CA ILE A 352 -136.19 61.74 -20.10
C ILE A 352 -137.27 62.82 -19.98
N ALA A 353 -136.92 64.08 -20.21
CA ALA A 353 -137.88 65.18 -20.26
C ALA A 353 -138.91 64.99 -21.39
N ASP A 354 -138.47 64.55 -22.58
CA ASP A 354 -139.36 64.27 -23.72
C ASP A 354 -140.34 63.12 -23.44
N VAL A 355 -139.86 62.03 -22.82
CA VAL A 355 -140.72 60.90 -22.40
C VAL A 355 -141.76 61.35 -21.37
N SER A 356 -141.36 62.20 -20.42
CA SER A 356 -142.27 62.78 -19.43
C SER A 356 -143.35 63.66 -20.07
N TYR A 357 -142.99 64.43 -21.11
CA TYR A 357 -143.94 65.23 -21.89
C TYR A 357 -144.94 64.36 -22.65
N PHE A 358 -144.48 63.30 -23.31
CA PHE A 358 -145.33 62.34 -24.03
C PHE A 358 -146.33 61.63 -23.09
N MET A 359 -145.87 61.14 -21.93
CA MET A 359 -146.71 60.48 -20.93
C MET A 359 -147.85 61.40 -20.43
N ASN A 360 -147.58 62.68 -20.23
CA ASN A 360 -148.60 63.68 -19.85
C ASN A 360 -149.64 63.91 -20.97
N GLY A 361 -149.21 63.91 -22.23
CA GLY A 361 -150.09 64.05 -23.40
C GLY A 361 -151.07 62.88 -23.54
N VAL A 362 -150.61 61.65 -23.33
CA VAL A 362 -151.48 60.45 -23.34
C VAL A 362 -152.52 60.51 -22.23
N TYR A 363 -152.14 60.94 -21.02
CA TYR A 363 -153.06 61.08 -19.90
C TYR A 363 -154.18 62.09 -20.17
N SER A 364 -153.86 63.22 -20.81
CA SER A 364 -154.85 64.27 -21.14
C SER A 364 -155.82 63.87 -22.26
N ALA A 365 -155.38 63.05 -23.23
CA ALA A 365 -156.22 62.59 -24.34
C ALA A 365 -157.26 61.53 -23.91
N LEU A 366 -156.98 60.73 -22.88
CA LEU A 366 -157.88 59.70 -22.35
C LEU A 366 -159.15 60.28 -21.69
N ALA A 367 -159.17 61.55 -21.31
CA ALA A 367 -160.35 62.23 -20.78
C ALA A 367 -161.49 62.39 -21.83
N GLY A 368 -161.20 62.23 -23.13
CA GLY A 368 -162.18 62.35 -24.23
C GLY A 368 -163.10 61.14 -24.46
N LEU A 369 -162.95 60.04 -23.70
CA LEU A 369 -163.67 58.77 -23.92
C LEU A 369 -165.00 58.60 -23.14
N ASN A 370 -165.50 59.67 -22.49
CA ASN A 370 -166.74 59.61 -21.69
C ASN A 370 -168.02 59.45 -22.54
N ILE A 371 -168.01 59.90 -23.81
CA ILE A 371 -169.19 59.93 -24.67
C ILE A 371 -169.55 58.54 -25.29
N PRO A 372 -168.60 57.73 -25.82
CA PRO A 372 -168.93 56.40 -26.38
C PRO A 372 -169.28 55.34 -25.33
N ILE A 373 -168.70 55.44 -24.12
CA ILE A 373 -168.95 54.51 -23.00
C ILE A 373 -170.32 54.78 -22.35
N GLY A 374 -170.73 56.04 -22.22
CA GLY A 374 -172.07 56.40 -21.71
C GLY A 374 -173.21 56.00 -22.66
N PHE A 375 -173.00 56.12 -23.97
CA PHE A 375 -174.02 55.78 -24.98
C PHE A 375 -174.27 54.27 -25.08
N SER A 376 -173.23 53.44 -24.98
CA SER A 376 -173.33 51.97 -25.05
C SER A 376 -173.92 51.34 -23.78
N LEU A 377 -173.63 51.89 -22.59
CA LEU A 377 -174.19 51.41 -21.32
C LEU A 377 -175.68 51.75 -21.18
N THR A 378 -176.09 52.96 -21.58
CA THR A 378 -177.49 53.41 -21.49
C THR A 378 -178.40 52.65 -22.46
N LEU A 379 -177.92 52.39 -23.68
CA LEU A 379 -178.63 51.58 -24.69
C LEU A 379 -178.85 50.13 -24.23
N THR A 380 -177.88 49.57 -23.48
CA THR A 380 -177.94 48.20 -22.94
C THR A 380 -178.93 48.08 -21.78
N ILE A 381 -178.94 49.03 -20.84
CA ILE A 381 -179.84 49.05 -19.68
C ILE A 381 -181.31 49.29 -20.10
N ALA A 382 -181.55 50.15 -21.09
CA ALA A 382 -182.92 50.44 -21.55
C ALA A 382 -183.58 49.25 -22.31
N MET A 383 -182.82 48.56 -23.16
CA MET A 383 -183.29 47.35 -23.88
C MET A 383 -183.67 46.22 -22.90
N LEU A 384 -182.92 46.07 -21.80
CA LEU A 384 -183.19 45.11 -20.73
C LEU A 384 -184.48 45.44 -19.95
N CYS A 385 -184.74 46.72 -19.65
CA CYS A 385 -185.91 47.14 -18.87
C CYS A 385 -187.25 47.00 -19.60
N ILE A 386 -187.32 47.22 -20.92
CA ILE A 386 -188.62 47.17 -21.65
C ILE A 386 -188.85 45.82 -22.33
N GLY A 387 -187.80 45.06 -22.64
CA GLY A 387 -187.94 43.62 -22.80
C GLY A 387 -188.64 42.96 -21.58
N TYR A 388 -188.37 43.45 -20.36
CA TYR A 388 -189.00 42.97 -19.13
C TYR A 388 -190.45 43.45 -18.94
N TYR A 389 -190.79 44.69 -19.32
CA TYR A 389 -192.17 45.20 -19.19
C TYR A 389 -193.16 44.52 -20.16
N ARG A 390 -192.78 44.27 -21.42
CA ARG A 390 -193.65 43.56 -22.38
C ARG A 390 -193.91 42.09 -22.02
N PHE A 391 -192.99 41.42 -21.31
CA PHE A 391 -193.09 39.99 -21.00
C PHE A 391 -193.98 39.66 -19.78
N LYS A 392 -194.36 40.63 -18.94
CA LYS A 392 -194.99 40.36 -17.63
C LYS A 392 -196.45 40.81 -17.45
N GLY A 393 -197.10 41.39 -18.47
CA GLY A 393 -198.53 41.71 -18.41
C GLY A 393 -198.88 42.84 -17.43
N GLY A 394 -198.70 44.08 -17.86
CA GLY A 394 -199.35 45.25 -17.30
C GLY A 394 -199.91 46.06 -18.47
N SER A 395 -201.24 46.07 -18.59
CA SER A 395 -202.11 46.75 -19.57
C SER A 395 -201.45 47.81 -20.47
#